data_AF-X1JKE3-F1
#
_entry.id   AF-X1JKE3-F1
#
_cell.length_a   1.000
_cell.length_b   1.000
_cell.length_c   1.000
_cell.angle_alpha   90.00
_cell.angle_beta   90.00
_cell.angle_gamma   90.00
#
_symmetry.space_group_name_H-M   'P 1'
#
loop_
_entity.id
_entity.type
_entity.pdbx_description
1 polymer ?
#
loop_
_entity_poly.entity_id
_entity_poly.type
_entity_poly.pdbx_seq_one_letter_code
_entity_poly.pdbx_strand_id
1 'polypeptide(L)'
;MTHLALHNEKDPETEELHKRLRDLEDFVDDRIAKLIEDHPAYDWFSCIKGVGRENIAKVVALIDIEKAPTISSLWKFAGFAPGEDAKAMKRVKGQKLLYNSQLRSMCWRLATSLKRVKGKYYEYYIREKDKYTDRFVDQGIKILRTPGGKWVCLNCGANWAKKGAVTPCCDNPRVERKAREEPPGVIWLGHLDMMALRKMIKLFLACLWLVWREAEGLPTRSPYA
;
A
#
# COMPACT_ATOMS: atom_id res chain seq x y z
N MET A 1 -0.80 2.25 23.97
CA MET A 1 -0.80 2.27 25.45
C MET A 1 -0.59 3.71 25.88
N THR A 2 -1.50 4.25 26.69
CA THR A 2 -1.38 5.59 27.27
C THR A 2 -0.20 5.62 28.25
N HIS A 3 0.34 6.80 28.55
CA HIS A 3 1.41 6.94 29.55
C HIS A 3 0.99 6.37 30.91
N LEU A 4 -0.28 6.54 31.30
CA LEU A 4 -0.86 5.99 32.54
C LEU A 4 -0.89 4.45 32.55
N ALA A 5 -1.26 3.82 31.42
CA ALA A 5 -1.25 2.37 31.31
C ALA A 5 0.16 1.75 31.46
N LEU A 6 1.22 2.49 31.14
CA LEU A 6 2.60 2.06 31.37
C LEU A 6 3.00 2.09 32.85
N HIS A 7 2.32 2.91 33.66
CA HIS A 7 2.50 3.01 35.11
C HIS A 7 1.43 2.24 35.90
N ASN A 8 0.61 1.42 35.21
CA ASN A 8 -0.50 0.67 35.78
C ASN A 8 -1.58 1.56 36.46
N GLU A 9 -1.64 2.84 36.07
CA GLU A 9 -2.63 3.81 36.53
C GLU A 9 -3.77 3.92 35.49
N LYS A 10 -4.99 4.15 35.98
CA LYS A 10 -6.18 4.35 35.14
C LYS A 10 -6.83 5.67 35.45
N ASP A 11 -7.21 6.39 34.41
CA ASP A 11 -7.99 7.61 34.48
C ASP A 11 -9.47 7.30 34.18
N PRO A 12 -10.40 7.54 35.11
CA PRO A 12 -11.81 7.22 34.92
C PRO A 12 -12.45 7.89 33.69
N GLU A 13 -12.07 9.13 33.36
CA GLU A 13 -12.60 9.84 32.19
C GLU A 13 -12.12 9.18 30.89
N THR A 14 -10.85 8.80 30.81
CA THR A 14 -10.27 8.10 29.66
C THR A 14 -10.93 6.73 29.45
N GLU A 15 -11.19 5.98 30.51
CA GLU A 15 -11.88 4.68 30.42
C GLU A 15 -13.33 4.83 29.94
N GLU A 16 -14.06 5.82 30.47
CA GLU A 16 -15.43 6.13 30.03
C GLU A 16 -15.45 6.58 28.55
N LEU A 17 -14.53 7.45 28.15
CA LEU A 17 -14.40 7.88 26.75
C LEU A 17 -14.10 6.68 25.84
N HIS A 18 -13.16 5.82 26.23
CA HIS A 18 -12.82 4.62 25.47
C HIS A 18 -14.02 3.68 25.33
N LYS A 19 -14.81 3.48 26.39
CA LYS A 19 -16.05 2.70 26.32
C LYS A 19 -17.04 3.29 25.31
N ARG A 20 -17.31 4.59 25.38
CA ARG A 20 -18.21 5.27 24.42
C ARG A 20 -17.73 5.17 22.98
N LEU A 21 -16.41 5.29 22.76
CA LEU A 21 -15.82 5.15 21.44
C LEU A 21 -15.98 3.72 20.91
N ARG A 22 -15.80 2.69 21.76
CA ARG A 22 -16.07 1.31 21.36
C ARG A 22 -17.53 1.07 21.02
N ASP A 23 -18.45 1.52 21.85
CA ASP A 23 -19.89 1.35 21.60
C ASP A 23 -20.29 2.02 20.27
N LEU A 24 -19.69 3.16 19.94
CA LEU A 24 -19.89 3.85 18.66
C LEU A 24 -19.24 3.10 17.49
N GLU A 25 -18.02 2.58 17.66
CA GLU A 25 -17.33 1.77 16.65
C GLU A 25 -18.17 0.54 16.30
N ASP A 26 -18.64 -0.21 17.30
CA ASP A 26 -19.50 -1.39 17.12
C ASP A 26 -20.80 -1.03 16.38
N PHE A 27 -21.45 0.07 16.77
CA PHE A 27 -22.66 0.56 16.09
C PHE A 27 -22.41 0.88 14.60
N VAL A 28 -21.28 1.52 14.28
CA VAL A 28 -20.91 1.87 12.91
C VAL A 28 -20.55 0.62 12.10
N ASP A 29 -19.79 -0.30 12.68
CA ASP A 29 -19.35 -1.53 12.03
C ASP A 29 -20.54 -2.41 11.64
N ASP A 30 -21.55 -2.54 12.50
CA ASP A 30 -22.78 -3.28 12.22
C ASP A 30 -23.57 -2.68 11.04
N ARG A 31 -23.61 -1.35 10.93
CA ARG A 31 -24.29 -0.68 9.81
C ARG A 31 -23.52 -0.82 8.50
N ILE A 32 -22.19 -0.66 8.56
CA ILE A 32 -21.33 -0.85 7.38
C ILE A 32 -21.42 -2.29 6.90
N ALA A 33 -21.44 -3.28 7.80
CA ALA A 33 -21.58 -4.68 7.46
C ALA A 33 -22.82 -4.95 6.60
N LYS A 34 -23.98 -4.44 7.01
CA LYS A 34 -25.24 -4.57 6.27
C LYS A 34 -25.16 -3.98 4.86
N LEU A 35 -24.66 -2.74 4.75
CA LEU A 35 -24.51 -2.07 3.45
C LEU A 35 -23.54 -2.80 2.52
N ILE A 36 -22.52 -3.44 3.08
CA ILE A 36 -21.51 -4.16 2.31
C ILE A 36 -22.03 -5.52 1.85
N GLU A 37 -22.87 -6.19 2.63
CA GLU A 37 -23.55 -7.44 2.25
C GLU A 37 -24.41 -7.25 0.99
N ASP A 38 -25.04 -6.08 0.83
CA ASP A 38 -25.84 -5.72 -0.35
C ASP A 38 -25.00 -5.34 -1.58
N HIS A 39 -23.68 -5.22 -1.45
CA HIS A 39 -22.83 -4.79 -2.56
C HIS A 39 -22.70 -5.88 -3.65
N PRO A 40 -22.82 -5.57 -4.95
CA PRO A 40 -22.81 -6.57 -6.03
C PRO A 40 -21.61 -7.52 -6.04
N ALA A 41 -20.43 -7.01 -5.66
CA ALA A 41 -19.19 -7.79 -5.56
C ALA A 41 -18.96 -8.48 -4.20
N TYR A 42 -19.94 -8.48 -3.28
CA TYR A 42 -19.78 -8.97 -1.90
C TYR A 42 -19.33 -10.42 -1.81
N ASP A 43 -20.02 -11.32 -2.51
CA ASP A 43 -19.74 -12.76 -2.49
C ASP A 43 -18.29 -13.07 -2.84
N TRP A 44 -17.72 -12.30 -3.77
CA TRP A 44 -16.33 -12.45 -4.17
C TRP A 44 -15.36 -11.95 -3.10
N PHE A 45 -15.48 -10.69 -2.65
CA PHE A 45 -14.47 -10.14 -1.74
C PHE A 45 -14.61 -10.66 -0.31
N SER A 46 -15.79 -11.14 0.10
CA SER A 46 -16.02 -11.78 1.40
C SER A 46 -15.21 -13.07 1.59
N CYS A 47 -14.92 -13.76 0.48
CA CYS A 47 -14.14 -14.99 0.46
C CYS A 47 -12.62 -14.74 0.47
N ILE A 48 -12.17 -13.49 0.34
CA ILE A 48 -10.74 -13.15 0.28
C ILE A 48 -10.19 -12.95 1.69
N LYS A 49 -9.34 -13.89 2.13
CA LYS A 49 -8.61 -13.78 3.40
C LYS A 49 -7.82 -12.47 3.47
N GLY A 50 -8.10 -11.68 4.52
CA GLY A 50 -7.46 -10.38 4.76
C GLY A 50 -8.24 -9.17 4.25
N VAL A 51 -9.41 -9.37 3.64
CA VAL A 51 -10.37 -8.31 3.33
C VAL A 51 -11.40 -8.23 4.47
N GLY A 52 -11.33 -7.19 5.30
CA GLY A 52 -12.32 -6.92 6.34
C GLY A 52 -13.43 -5.98 5.84
N ARG A 53 -14.65 -6.13 6.37
CA ARG A 53 -15.86 -5.37 5.98
C ARG A 53 -15.63 -3.86 5.98
N GLU A 54 -15.11 -3.32 7.06
CA GLU A 54 -14.82 -1.88 7.20
C GLU A 54 -13.76 -1.39 6.18
N ASN A 55 -12.70 -2.17 5.96
CA ASN A 55 -11.59 -1.76 5.09
C ASN A 55 -11.98 -1.83 3.60
N ILE A 56 -12.77 -2.84 3.19
CA ILE A 56 -13.28 -2.91 1.81
C ILE A 56 -14.34 -1.85 1.56
N ALA A 57 -15.21 -1.55 2.55
CA ALA A 57 -16.18 -0.48 2.46
C ALA A 57 -15.55 0.85 2.07
N LYS A 58 -14.43 1.20 2.72
CA LYS A 58 -13.68 2.42 2.43
C LYS A 58 -13.07 2.47 1.02
N VAL A 59 -12.89 1.32 0.37
CA VAL A 59 -12.43 1.24 -1.03
C VAL A 59 -13.61 1.36 -1.98
N VAL A 60 -14.64 0.52 -1.83
CA VAL A 60 -15.78 0.48 -2.75
C VAL A 60 -16.63 1.75 -2.68
N ALA A 61 -16.81 2.34 -1.50
CA ALA A 61 -17.59 3.57 -1.33
C ALA A 61 -17.01 4.80 -2.07
N LEU A 62 -15.73 4.75 -2.44
CA LEU A 62 -15.08 5.83 -3.18
C LEU A 62 -15.08 5.61 -4.70
N ILE A 63 -15.54 4.45 -5.17
CA ILE A 63 -15.51 4.06 -6.57
C ILE A 63 -16.93 4.13 -7.12
N ASP A 64 -17.08 4.85 -8.22
CA ASP A 64 -18.25 4.76 -9.08
C ASP A 64 -17.85 3.88 -10.28
N ILE A 65 -18.41 2.67 -10.32
CA ILE A 65 -18.02 1.64 -11.29
C ILE A 65 -18.47 1.98 -12.72
N GLU A 66 -19.57 2.73 -12.87
CA GLU A 66 -20.07 3.16 -14.18
C GLU A 66 -19.11 4.15 -14.84
N LYS A 67 -18.52 5.05 -14.04
CA LYS A 67 -17.47 5.99 -14.47
C LYS A 67 -16.12 5.32 -14.77
N ALA A 68 -15.98 4.03 -14.51
CA ALA A 68 -14.79 3.25 -14.79
C ALA A 68 -15.03 2.22 -15.91
N PRO A 69 -15.19 2.62 -17.19
CA PRO A 69 -15.44 1.70 -18.30
C PRO A 69 -14.25 0.78 -18.63
N THR A 70 -13.06 1.09 -18.12
CA THR A 70 -11.86 0.26 -18.31
C THR A 70 -11.11 0.13 -16.99
N ILE A 71 -10.36 -0.97 -16.83
CA ILE A 71 -9.51 -1.12 -15.65
C ILE A 71 -8.42 -0.02 -15.56
N SER A 72 -7.92 0.45 -16.71
CA SER A 72 -6.94 1.54 -16.77
C SER A 72 -7.49 2.86 -16.24
N SER A 73 -8.77 3.18 -16.48
CA SER A 73 -9.40 4.38 -15.92
C SER A 73 -9.59 4.27 -14.41
N LEU A 74 -9.94 3.09 -13.90
CA LEU A 74 -9.98 2.84 -12.45
C LEU A 74 -8.59 2.99 -11.81
N TRP A 75 -7.56 2.41 -12.41
CA TRP A 75 -6.19 2.57 -11.91
C TRP A 75 -5.71 4.02 -11.94
N LYS A 76 -6.09 4.80 -12.95
CA LYS A 76 -5.80 6.24 -13.01
C LYS A 76 -6.50 6.97 -11.86
N PHE A 77 -7.79 6.73 -11.67
CA PHE A 77 -8.57 7.33 -10.59
C PHE A 77 -8.07 6.94 -9.19
N ALA A 78 -7.63 5.70 -9.00
CA ALA A 78 -7.06 5.21 -7.74
C ALA A 78 -5.59 5.62 -7.51
N GLY A 79 -4.93 6.24 -8.50
CA GLY A 79 -3.54 6.71 -8.39
C GLY A 79 -2.47 5.62 -8.54
N PHE A 80 -2.79 4.55 -9.27
CA PHE A 80 -1.91 3.41 -9.58
C PHE A 80 -1.58 3.26 -11.07
N ALA A 81 -2.06 4.17 -11.92
CA ALA A 81 -1.56 4.32 -13.28
C ALA A 81 -0.10 4.86 -13.27
N PRO A 82 0.72 4.49 -14.27
CA PRO A 82 2.00 5.17 -14.49
C PRO A 82 1.77 6.66 -14.76
N GLY A 83 2.64 7.51 -14.24
CA GLY A 83 2.74 8.92 -14.61
C GLY A 83 3.47 9.11 -15.93
N GLU A 84 3.65 10.36 -16.33
CA GLU A 84 4.26 10.75 -17.62
C GLU A 84 5.66 10.15 -17.82
N ASP A 85 6.50 10.15 -16.78
CA ASP A 85 7.86 9.56 -16.82
C ASP A 85 7.90 8.02 -16.69
N ALA A 86 6.78 7.33 -16.94
CA ALA A 86 6.57 5.90 -16.61
C ALA A 86 6.80 5.53 -15.12
N LYS A 87 6.98 6.54 -14.25
CA LYS A 87 7.17 6.40 -12.80
C LYS A 87 5.84 6.59 -12.07
N ALA A 88 5.80 6.26 -10.78
CA ALA A 88 4.61 6.49 -9.97
C ALA A 88 4.31 7.99 -9.86
N MET A 89 3.01 8.37 -9.96
CA MET A 89 2.56 9.76 -9.83
C MET A 89 3.01 10.38 -8.50
N LYS A 90 3.81 11.45 -8.58
CA LYS A 90 4.28 12.27 -7.46
C LYS A 90 3.36 13.49 -7.28
N ARG A 91 3.20 13.95 -6.04
CA ARG A 91 2.49 15.21 -5.76
C ARG A 91 3.42 16.38 -6.06
N VAL A 92 2.95 17.33 -6.86
CA VAL A 92 3.66 18.57 -7.17
C VAL A 92 2.94 19.72 -6.49
N LYS A 93 3.70 20.56 -5.78
CA LYS A 93 3.13 21.71 -5.04
C LYS A 93 2.45 22.65 -6.04
N GLY A 94 1.21 23.05 -5.76
CA GLY A 94 0.44 23.97 -6.59
C GLY A 94 -0.34 23.33 -7.75
N GLN A 95 -0.18 22.02 -8.00
CA GLN A 95 -0.93 21.30 -9.03
C GLN A 95 -2.12 20.53 -8.45
N LYS A 96 -3.24 20.49 -9.18
CA LYS A 96 -4.38 19.64 -8.83
C LYS A 96 -3.99 18.17 -8.99
N LEU A 97 -4.47 17.32 -8.09
CA LEU A 97 -4.23 15.87 -8.16
C LEU A 97 -5.06 15.24 -9.27
N LEU A 98 -4.43 14.33 -10.02
CA LEU A 98 -5.07 13.57 -11.11
C LEU A 98 -5.84 12.33 -10.63
N TYR A 99 -5.81 12.05 -9.32
CA TYR A 99 -6.36 10.83 -8.71
C TYR A 99 -6.98 11.12 -7.34
N ASN A 100 -7.85 10.23 -6.89
CA ASN A 100 -8.43 10.29 -5.55
C ASN A 100 -7.40 9.84 -4.50
N SER A 101 -6.93 10.80 -3.69
CA SER A 101 -5.89 10.55 -2.69
C SER A 101 -6.35 9.70 -1.50
N GLN A 102 -7.63 9.76 -1.15
CA GLN A 102 -8.22 8.92 -0.11
C GLN A 102 -8.30 7.47 -0.58
N LEU A 103 -8.83 7.24 -1.79
CA LEU A 103 -8.91 5.90 -2.38
C LEU A 103 -7.52 5.26 -2.48
N ARG A 104 -6.51 6.02 -2.94
CA ARG A 104 -5.13 5.55 -2.98
C ARG A 104 -4.68 5.04 -1.61
N SER A 105 -4.96 5.80 -0.55
CA SER A 105 -4.59 5.47 0.82
C SER A 105 -5.35 4.25 1.35
N MET A 106 -6.64 4.10 1.02
CA MET A 106 -7.44 2.93 1.42
C MET A 106 -6.96 1.66 0.72
N CYS A 107 -6.61 1.73 -0.57
CA CYS A 107 -5.99 0.61 -1.27
C CYS A 107 -4.66 0.16 -0.63
N TRP A 108 -3.85 1.09 -0.12
CA TRP A 108 -2.63 0.76 0.63
C TRP A 108 -2.92 0.03 1.94
N ARG A 109 -3.94 0.47 2.69
CA ARG A 109 -4.37 -0.20 3.93
C ARG A 109 -4.85 -1.62 3.63
N LEU A 110 -5.67 -1.80 2.61
CA LEU A 110 -6.16 -3.10 2.14
C LEU A 110 -4.99 -4.02 1.75
N ALA A 111 -4.07 -3.53 0.92
CA ALA A 111 -2.90 -4.31 0.51
C ALA A 111 -2.00 -4.71 1.68
N THR A 112 -1.85 -3.83 2.68
CA THR A 112 -1.09 -4.16 3.90
C THR A 112 -1.75 -5.30 4.67
N SER A 113 -3.07 -5.31 4.76
CA SER A 113 -3.84 -6.42 5.35
C SER A 113 -3.63 -7.73 4.58
N LEU A 114 -3.81 -7.71 3.26
CA LEU A 114 -3.59 -8.88 2.38
C LEU A 114 -2.17 -9.44 2.51
N LYS A 115 -1.16 -8.56 2.54
CA LYS A 115 0.25 -8.95 2.73
C LYS A 115 0.51 -9.59 4.09
N ARG A 116 -0.16 -9.16 5.16
CA ARG A 116 0.00 -9.74 6.50
C ARG A 116 -0.62 -11.12 6.63
N VAL A 117 -1.75 -11.35 5.98
CA VAL A 117 -2.48 -12.63 6.02
C VAL A 117 -1.83 -13.72 5.16
N LYS A 118 -0.95 -13.34 4.22
CA LYS A 118 -0.16 -14.27 3.38
C LYS A 118 -1.01 -15.21 2.51
N GLY A 119 -2.12 -14.73 1.94
CA GLY A 119 -2.96 -15.48 1.00
C GLY A 119 -2.52 -15.41 -0.48
N LYS A 120 -3.43 -15.65 -1.43
CA LYS A 120 -3.14 -15.65 -2.87
C LYS A 120 -2.56 -14.34 -3.42
N TYR A 121 -3.03 -13.20 -2.90
CA TYR A 121 -2.45 -11.91 -3.25
C TYR A 121 -1.00 -11.75 -2.79
N TYR A 122 -0.65 -12.36 -1.64
CA TYR A 122 0.72 -12.36 -1.15
C TYR A 122 1.64 -13.23 -2.01
N GLU A 123 1.17 -14.40 -2.48
CA GLU A 123 1.91 -15.22 -3.46
C GLU A 123 2.24 -14.41 -4.72
N TYR A 124 1.24 -13.70 -5.27
CA TYR A 124 1.46 -12.80 -6.42
C TYR A 124 2.47 -11.68 -6.12
N TYR A 125 2.35 -11.07 -4.94
CA TYR A 125 3.26 -10.03 -4.48
C TYR A 125 4.71 -10.53 -4.38
N ILE A 126 4.95 -11.72 -3.81
CA ILE A 126 6.29 -12.31 -3.72
C ILE A 126 6.85 -12.57 -5.12
N ARG A 127 6.04 -13.17 -6.02
CA ARG A 127 6.45 -13.42 -7.41
C ARG A 127 6.87 -12.14 -8.13
N GLU A 128 6.11 -11.05 -8.00
CA GLU A 128 6.49 -9.76 -8.60
C GLU A 128 7.73 -9.16 -7.92
N LYS A 129 7.89 -9.34 -6.61
CA LYS A 129 9.07 -8.89 -5.86
C LYS A 129 10.34 -9.60 -6.34
N ASP A 130 10.28 -10.90 -6.53
CA ASP A 130 11.40 -11.72 -7.00
C ASP A 130 11.76 -11.34 -8.44
N LYS A 131 10.76 -11.22 -9.32
CA LYS A 131 10.95 -10.71 -10.69
C LYS A 131 11.64 -9.35 -10.74
N TYR A 132 11.27 -8.42 -9.86
CA TYR A 132 11.95 -7.13 -9.77
C TYR A 132 13.38 -7.27 -9.25
N THR A 133 13.59 -8.14 -8.27
CA THR A 133 14.91 -8.45 -7.71
C THR A 133 15.85 -8.95 -8.79
N ASP A 134 15.45 -9.98 -9.52
CA ASP A 134 16.24 -10.58 -10.61
C ASP A 134 16.59 -9.52 -11.66
N ARG A 135 15.58 -8.75 -12.12
CA ARG A 135 15.79 -7.68 -13.10
C ARG A 135 16.81 -6.63 -12.65
N PHE A 136 16.80 -6.25 -11.37
CA PHE A 136 17.77 -5.28 -10.85
C PHE A 136 19.15 -5.88 -10.68
N VAL A 137 19.25 -7.14 -10.25
CA VAL A 137 20.51 -7.88 -10.15
C VAL A 137 21.15 -8.03 -11.55
N ASP A 138 20.37 -8.40 -12.56
CA ASP A 138 20.82 -8.51 -13.96
C ASP A 138 21.33 -7.16 -14.52
N GLN A 139 20.73 -6.06 -14.07
CA GLN A 139 21.15 -4.69 -14.43
C GLN A 139 22.37 -4.21 -13.61
N GLY A 140 22.91 -5.03 -12.71
CA GLY A 140 24.01 -4.66 -11.82
C GLY A 140 23.62 -3.64 -10.74
N ILE A 141 22.33 -3.45 -10.48
CA ILE A 141 21.81 -2.51 -9.48
C ILE A 141 21.83 -3.18 -8.10
N LYS A 142 22.43 -2.50 -7.12
CA LYS A 142 22.52 -2.99 -5.73
C LYS A 142 21.21 -2.75 -4.97
N ILE A 143 20.66 -3.82 -4.38
CA ILE A 143 19.47 -3.74 -3.54
C ILE A 143 19.92 -3.60 -2.08
N LEU A 144 19.72 -2.43 -1.49
CA LEU A 144 20.16 -2.13 -0.12
C LEU A 144 18.97 -1.92 0.82
N ARG A 145 19.15 -2.20 2.12
CA ARG A 145 18.12 -1.89 3.12
C ARG A 145 17.84 -0.39 3.16
N THR A 146 16.57 -0.01 3.31
CA THR A 146 16.18 1.40 3.43
C THR A 146 16.84 2.01 4.68
N PRO A 147 17.67 3.05 4.55
CA PRO A 147 18.39 3.61 5.68
C PRO A 147 17.45 4.37 6.61
N GLY A 148 17.51 4.07 7.91
CA GLY A 148 16.86 4.86 8.97
C GLY A 148 17.69 6.08 9.37
N GLY A 149 19.02 5.95 9.29
CA GLY A 149 19.98 7.01 9.58
C GLY A 149 20.15 8.04 8.45
N LYS A 150 20.84 9.14 8.78
CA LYS A 150 21.22 10.22 7.84
C LYS A 150 22.47 9.89 7.01
N TRP A 151 23.25 8.91 7.44
CA TRP A 151 24.47 8.46 6.77
C TRP A 151 24.32 7.00 6.39
N VAL A 152 24.71 6.63 5.18
CA VAL A 152 24.53 5.29 4.64
C VAL A 152 25.75 4.88 3.82
N CYS A 153 26.19 3.63 3.98
CA CYS A 153 27.16 3.02 3.10
C CYS A 153 26.45 2.52 1.83
N LEU A 154 26.82 3.04 0.66
CA LEU A 154 26.27 2.61 -0.63
C LEU A 154 26.82 1.27 -1.12
N ASN A 155 27.78 0.69 -0.39
CA ASN A 155 28.32 -0.62 -0.72
C ASN A 155 27.60 -1.76 0.02
N CYS A 156 27.35 -1.61 1.33
CA CYS A 156 26.73 -2.65 2.16
C CYS A 156 25.37 -2.27 2.79
N GLY A 157 24.95 -1.01 2.70
CA GLY A 157 23.66 -0.55 3.25
C GLY A 157 23.66 -0.27 4.76
N ALA A 158 24.79 -0.41 5.45
CA ALA A 158 24.93 0.04 6.84
C ALA A 158 24.58 1.54 6.96
N ASN A 159 23.90 1.93 8.04
CA ASN A 159 23.45 3.31 8.21
C ASN A 159 23.55 3.81 9.65
N TRP A 160 23.79 5.12 9.79
CA TRP A 160 24.05 5.81 11.07
C TRP A 160 23.29 7.13 11.17
N ALA A 161 22.89 7.49 12.39
CA ALA A 161 22.18 8.75 12.65
C ALA A 161 23.09 9.99 12.48
N LYS A 162 24.37 9.88 12.86
CA LYS A 162 25.36 10.98 12.89
C LYS A 162 26.67 10.54 12.21
N LYS A 163 27.41 11.49 11.63
CA LYS A 163 28.67 11.23 10.91
C LYS A 163 29.76 10.65 11.82
N GLY A 164 29.88 11.17 13.04
CA GLY A 164 30.88 10.72 14.01
C GLY A 164 30.63 9.32 14.59
N ALA A 165 29.46 8.72 14.33
CA ALA A 165 29.15 7.36 14.75
C ALA A 165 29.47 6.31 13.67
N VAL A 166 30.01 6.75 12.52
CA VAL A 166 30.35 5.86 11.40
C VAL A 166 31.49 4.96 11.82
N THR A 167 31.27 3.66 11.72
CA THR A 167 32.26 2.61 11.96
C THR A 167 32.57 1.87 10.66
N PRO A 168 33.75 1.23 10.54
CA PRO A 168 34.04 0.34 9.42
C PRO A 168 32.93 -0.71 9.26
N CYS A 169 32.42 -0.88 8.04
CA CYS A 169 31.23 -1.70 7.77
C CYS A 169 31.38 -2.73 6.64
N CYS A 170 32.39 -2.60 5.79
CA CYS A 170 32.79 -3.56 4.76
C CYS A 170 34.22 -3.21 4.27
N ASP A 171 34.79 -4.04 3.40
CA ASP A 171 36.17 -3.89 2.91
C ASP A 171 36.42 -2.58 2.16
N ASN A 172 35.37 -2.03 1.53
CA ASN A 172 35.42 -0.75 0.85
C ASN A 172 34.18 0.10 1.18
N PRO A 173 34.17 0.80 2.34
CA PRO A 173 33.01 1.52 2.83
C PRO A 173 32.83 2.84 2.07
N ARG A 174 31.78 2.92 1.27
CA ARG A 174 31.38 4.16 0.57
C ARG A 174 30.27 4.87 1.34
N VAL A 175 30.63 5.64 2.36
CA VAL A 175 29.67 6.32 3.25
C VAL A 175 29.29 7.69 2.72
N GLU A 176 28.01 7.86 2.43
CA GLU A 176 27.44 9.12 1.95
C GLU A 176 26.27 9.58 2.83
N ARG A 177 25.95 10.86 2.77
CA ARG A 177 24.74 11.39 3.40
C ARG A 177 23.54 10.94 2.58
N LYS A 178 22.51 10.40 3.26
CA LYS A 178 21.25 9.97 2.63
C LYS A 178 20.63 11.12 1.83
N ALA A 179 20.60 10.93 0.51
CA ALA A 179 19.90 11.82 -0.41
C ALA A 179 18.38 11.58 -0.36
N ARG A 180 17.62 12.56 -0.84
CA ARG A 180 16.16 12.44 -1.01
C ARG A 180 15.80 11.44 -2.11
N GLU A 181 16.61 11.42 -3.18
CA GLU A 181 16.49 10.49 -4.29
C GLU A 181 17.48 9.34 -4.14
N GLU A 182 17.22 8.24 -4.82
CA GLU A 182 18.09 7.07 -4.77
C GLU A 182 19.38 7.33 -5.55
N PRO A 183 20.55 7.01 -4.99
CA PRO A 183 21.81 7.11 -5.71
C PRO A 183 21.81 6.22 -6.96
N PRO A 184 22.54 6.62 -8.03
CA PRO A 184 22.69 5.79 -9.22
C PRO A 184 23.23 4.40 -8.87
N GLY A 185 22.65 3.35 -9.47
CA GLY A 185 23.06 1.96 -9.26
C GLY A 185 22.62 1.35 -7.92
N VAL A 186 21.78 2.05 -7.14
CA VAL A 186 21.21 1.55 -5.88
C VAL A 186 19.69 1.65 -5.91
N ILE A 187 19.02 0.61 -5.44
CA ILE A 187 17.59 0.66 -5.10
C ILE A 187 17.39 0.27 -3.63
N TRP A 188 16.58 1.05 -2.91
CA TRP A 188 16.21 0.71 -1.56
C TRP A 188 15.18 -0.43 -1.56
N LEU A 189 15.37 -1.39 -0.65
CA LEU A 189 14.49 -2.54 -0.45
C LEU A 189 13.03 -2.10 -0.23
N GLY A 190 12.82 -0.95 0.43
CA GLY A 190 11.50 -0.38 0.62
C GLY A 190 10.83 0.04 -0.69
N HIS A 191 11.58 0.62 -1.64
CA HIS A 191 11.00 0.97 -2.95
C HIS A 191 10.67 -0.28 -3.77
N LEU A 192 11.52 -1.30 -3.72
CA LEU A 192 11.26 -2.61 -4.33
C LEU A 192 9.98 -3.27 -3.75
N ASP A 193 9.82 -3.26 -2.42
CA ASP A 193 8.59 -3.69 -1.73
C ASP A 193 7.36 -2.90 -2.21
N MET A 194 7.47 -1.58 -2.33
CA MET A 194 6.38 -0.72 -2.81
C MET A 194 6.06 -0.92 -4.31
N MET A 195 7.03 -1.34 -5.14
CA MET A 195 6.79 -1.67 -6.54
C MET A 195 5.95 -2.95 -6.65
N ALA A 196 6.34 -4.01 -5.93
CA ALA A 196 5.60 -5.25 -5.87
C ALA A 196 4.21 -5.07 -5.23
N LEU A 197 4.09 -4.28 -4.15
CA LEU A 197 2.80 -4.01 -3.52
C LEU A 197 1.84 -3.26 -4.46
N ARG A 198 2.35 -2.34 -5.28
CA ARG A 198 1.55 -1.66 -6.31
C ARG A 198 1.02 -2.64 -7.35
N LYS A 199 1.80 -3.64 -7.76
CA LYS A 199 1.32 -4.71 -8.66
C LYS A 199 0.19 -5.51 -8.02
N MET A 200 0.35 -5.89 -6.76
CA MET A 200 -0.69 -6.60 -6.01
C MET A 200 -1.99 -5.77 -5.90
N ILE A 201 -1.89 -4.47 -5.61
CA ILE A 201 -3.06 -3.57 -5.58
C ILE A 201 -3.74 -3.51 -6.95
N LYS A 202 -2.96 -3.37 -8.03
CA LYS A 202 -3.52 -3.32 -9.38
C LYS A 202 -4.26 -4.60 -9.75
N LEU A 203 -3.72 -5.76 -9.35
CA LEU A 203 -4.40 -7.04 -9.53
C LEU A 203 -5.72 -7.10 -8.74
N PHE A 204 -5.70 -6.71 -7.45
CA PHE A 204 -6.92 -6.67 -6.63
C PHE A 204 -8.00 -5.78 -7.27
N LEU A 205 -7.63 -4.57 -7.68
CA LEU A 205 -8.55 -3.64 -8.35
C LEU A 205 -9.05 -4.18 -9.70
N ALA A 206 -8.25 -4.97 -10.42
CA ALA A 206 -8.67 -5.60 -11.67
C ALA A 206 -9.72 -6.68 -11.42
N CYS A 207 -9.52 -7.54 -10.42
CA CYS A 207 -10.52 -8.53 -10.05
C CYS A 207 -11.79 -7.88 -9.51
N LEU A 208 -11.67 -6.86 -8.64
CA LEU A 208 -12.83 -6.11 -8.15
C LEU A 208 -13.62 -5.46 -9.29
N TRP A 209 -12.92 -4.81 -10.22
CA TRP A 209 -13.54 -4.17 -11.39
C TRP A 209 -14.29 -5.18 -12.26
N LEU A 210 -13.69 -6.35 -12.49
CA LEU A 210 -14.30 -7.39 -13.32
C LEU A 210 -15.59 -7.91 -12.68
N VAL A 211 -15.49 -8.39 -11.43
CA VAL A 211 -16.63 -8.97 -10.71
C VAL A 211 -17.75 -7.96 -10.52
N TRP A 212 -17.41 -6.72 -10.15
CA TRP A 212 -18.42 -5.69 -9.92
C TRP A 212 -19.13 -5.32 -11.23
N ARG A 213 -18.42 -5.18 -12.35
CA ARG A 213 -19.08 -4.87 -13.62
C ARG A 213 -19.91 -6.03 -14.15
N GLU A 214 -19.44 -7.26 -14.00
CA GLU A 214 -20.22 -8.46 -14.37
C GLU A 214 -21.51 -8.55 -13.54
N ALA A 215 -21.44 -8.30 -12.23
CA ALA A 215 -22.60 -8.31 -11.35
C ALA A 215 -23.63 -7.21 -11.70
N GLU A 216 -23.18 -6.06 -12.20
CA GLU A 216 -24.05 -4.95 -12.65
C GLU A 216 -24.48 -5.07 -14.13
N GLY A 217 -24.08 -6.14 -14.83
CA GLY A 217 -24.37 -6.31 -16.26
C GLY A 217 -23.70 -5.27 -17.16
N LEU A 218 -22.66 -4.59 -16.67
CA LEU A 218 -21.95 -3.54 -17.40
C LEU A 218 -20.94 -4.15 -18.39
N PRO A 219 -20.70 -3.52 -19.55
CA PRO A 219 -19.78 -4.07 -20.54
C PRO A 219 -18.36 -4.17 -19.99
N THR A 220 -17.74 -5.33 -20.17
CA THR A 220 -16.34 -5.61 -19.85
C THR A 220 -15.54 -5.75 -21.14
N ARG A 221 -14.38 -5.11 -21.22
CA ARG A 221 -13.41 -5.34 -22.30
C ARG A 221 -12.42 -6.40 -21.87
N SER A 222 -12.10 -7.33 -22.77
CA SER A 222 -10.99 -8.26 -22.55
C SER A 222 -9.68 -7.47 -22.36
N PRO A 223 -8.80 -7.86 -21.43
CA PRO A 223 -7.56 -7.12 -21.12
C PRO A 223 -6.55 -7.03 -22.29
N TYR A 224 -6.81 -7.67 -23.44
CA TYR A 224 -5.97 -7.63 -24.65
C TYR A 224 -6.81 -7.76 -25.94
N ALA A 225 -7.92 -7.03 -26.05
CA ALA A 225 -8.63 -6.84 -27.32
C ALA A 225 -8.14 -5.59 -28.04
#